data_AF-A0A920UT20-F1
#
_entry.id   AF-A0A920UT20-F1
#
_cell.length_a   1.000
_cell.length_b   1.000
_cell.length_c   1.000
_cell.angle_alpha   90.00
_cell.angle_beta   90.00
_cell.angle_gamma   90.00
#
_symmetry.space_group_name_H-M   'P 1'
#
loop_
_entity.id
_entity.type
_entity.pdbx_description
1 polymer ?
#
loop_
_entity_poly.entity_id
_entity_poly.type
_entity_poly.pdbx_seq_one_letter_code
_entity_poly.pdbx_strand_id
1 'polypeptide(L)'
;MKRGNLGKNGLVGVLKGGQTWPHSDDSTDIDGLPITELTGLDFASTNGHMHACGHDGHITMAITPGEILSEMKDQLAGTVIFVFQPAEEVVMGALAMIDDGLFDRYPADRVLGTHLWNQIPKGSYWCESFNGFC
;
A
#
# COMPACT_ATOMS: atom_id res chain seq x y z
N MET A 1 11.81 10.03 1.00
CA MET A 1 11.53 8.71 1.58
C MET A 1 12.41 8.51 2.82
N LYS A 2 11.83 8.47 4.03
CA LYS A 2 12.59 8.15 5.25
C LYS A 2 12.53 6.64 5.44
N ARG A 3 13.68 5.95 5.41
CA ARG A 3 13.77 4.51 5.69
C ARG A 3 13.66 4.32 7.21
N GLY A 4 12.48 3.95 7.71
CA GLY A 4 12.30 3.45 9.06
C GLY A 4 11.91 1.99 8.96
N ASN A 5 12.70 1.09 9.52
CA ASN A 5 12.36 -0.34 9.62
C ASN A 5 11.14 -0.49 10.54
N LEU A 6 9.93 -0.32 10.02
CA LEU A 6 8.67 -0.61 10.70
C LEU A 6 8.25 -2.02 10.33
N GLY A 7 7.85 -2.85 11.28
CA GLY A 7 7.52 -4.25 10.99
C GLY A 7 8.69 -5.01 10.35
N LYS A 8 9.93 -4.65 10.73
CA LYS A 8 11.22 -5.08 10.14
C LYS A 8 11.49 -4.59 8.72
N ASN A 9 10.58 -4.88 7.77
CA ASN A 9 10.78 -4.66 6.33
C ASN A 9 9.82 -3.63 5.72
N GLY A 10 8.94 -3.03 6.52
CA GLY A 10 7.97 -2.05 6.04
C GLY A 10 8.62 -0.73 5.66
N LEU A 11 7.99 -0.04 4.72
CA LEU A 11 8.50 1.20 4.14
C LEU A 11 7.40 2.26 4.15
N VAL A 12 7.77 3.50 4.44
CA VAL A 12 6.83 4.63 4.47
C VAL A 12 7.29 5.75 3.54
N GLY A 13 6.45 6.07 2.56
CA GLY A 13 6.51 7.27 1.75
C GLY A 13 5.68 8.39 2.37
N VAL A 14 6.14 9.64 2.29
CA VAL A 14 5.35 10.79 2.74
C VAL A 14 5.42 11.87 1.68
N LEU A 15 4.27 12.25 1.13
CA LEU A 15 4.09 13.32 0.18
C LEU A 15 3.28 14.45 0.85
N LYS A 16 3.98 15.56 1.16
CA LYS A 16 3.34 16.76 1.72
C LYS A 16 2.84 17.65 0.59
N GLY A 17 1.55 17.94 0.57
CA GLY A 17 0.92 18.89 -0.33
C GLY A 17 1.17 20.34 0.06
N GLY A 18 0.86 21.25 -0.86
CA GLY A 18 1.01 22.70 -0.70
C GLY A 18 -0.16 23.40 -0.04
N GLN A 19 -1.32 22.74 0.07
CA GLN A 19 -2.52 23.29 0.71
C GLN A 19 -2.81 22.60 2.04
N THR A 20 -3.39 23.35 2.98
CA THR A 20 -3.71 22.86 4.32
C THR A 20 -4.95 21.98 4.32
N TRP A 21 -4.82 20.71 4.73
CA TRP A 21 -5.92 19.73 4.87
C TRP A 21 -5.45 18.57 5.77
N PRO A 22 -6.37 17.72 6.30
CA PRO A 22 -6.03 16.50 7.04
C PRO A 22 -5.08 15.53 6.30
N HIS A 23 -4.45 14.65 7.05
CA HIS A 23 -3.53 13.61 6.55
C HIS A 23 -4.32 12.36 6.16
N SER A 24 -4.01 11.79 4.99
CA SER A 24 -4.54 10.50 4.55
C SER A 24 -3.41 9.49 4.37
N ASP A 25 -3.68 8.24 4.72
CA ASP A 25 -2.78 7.10 4.51
C ASP A 25 -3.35 6.18 3.42
N ASP A 26 -2.45 5.63 2.61
CA ASP A 26 -2.67 4.62 1.58
C ASP A 26 -1.82 3.39 1.91
N SER A 27 -2.48 2.34 2.42
CA SER A 27 -1.87 1.09 2.86
C SER A 27 -1.82 0.09 1.72
N THR A 28 -0.64 -0.46 1.48
CA THR A 28 -0.30 -1.31 0.33
C THR A 28 0.54 -2.49 0.79
N ASP A 29 0.09 -3.71 0.48
CA ASP A 29 0.77 -4.94 0.87
C ASP A 29 1.89 -5.27 -0.11
N ILE A 30 3.01 -5.83 0.37
CA ILE A 30 4.23 -6.00 -0.45
C ILE A 30 4.83 -7.40 -0.47
N ASP A 31 4.37 -8.33 0.35
CA ASP A 31 4.93 -9.69 0.39
C ASP A 31 4.40 -10.60 -0.72
N GLY A 32 5.12 -11.70 -0.97
CA GLY A 32 4.71 -12.75 -1.90
C GLY A 32 4.61 -14.09 -1.19
N LEU A 33 4.05 -15.09 -1.86
CA LEU A 33 3.80 -16.42 -1.31
C LEU A 33 4.89 -17.41 -1.71
N PRO A 34 5.20 -18.43 -0.87
CA PRO A 34 6.15 -19.50 -1.18
C PRO A 34 5.53 -20.53 -2.14
N ILE A 35 5.12 -20.06 -3.33
CA ILE A 35 4.47 -20.82 -4.39
C ILE A 35 5.32 -20.69 -5.65
N THR A 36 5.60 -21.82 -6.30
CA THR A 36 6.24 -21.81 -7.62
C THR A 36 5.24 -21.32 -8.66
N GLU A 37 5.61 -20.27 -9.38
CA GLU A 37 4.77 -19.69 -10.43
C GLU A 37 4.66 -20.62 -11.64
N LEU A 38 3.43 -20.88 -12.09
CA LEU A 38 3.11 -21.75 -13.23
C LEU A 38 2.32 -21.02 -14.33
N THR A 39 2.38 -19.68 -14.35
CA THR A 39 1.63 -18.84 -15.29
C THR A 39 2.17 -18.93 -16.72
N GLY A 40 3.48 -19.18 -16.87
CA GLY A 40 4.17 -19.18 -18.17
C GLY A 40 4.34 -17.79 -18.78
N LEU A 41 4.14 -16.72 -18.00
CA LEU A 41 4.31 -15.34 -18.46
C LEU A 41 5.79 -14.99 -18.61
N ASP A 42 6.10 -14.05 -19.51
CA ASP A 42 7.49 -13.60 -19.77
C ASP A 42 8.17 -12.99 -18.53
N PHE A 43 7.38 -12.52 -17.56
CA PHE A 43 7.84 -11.93 -16.30
C PHE A 43 7.66 -12.87 -15.09
N ALA A 44 7.37 -14.16 -15.32
CA ALA A 44 7.17 -15.13 -14.25
C ALA A 44 8.39 -15.23 -13.33
N SER A 45 8.14 -15.37 -12.04
CA SER A 45 9.16 -15.55 -11.03
C SER A 45 9.95 -16.85 -11.22
N THR A 46 11.25 -16.79 -10.91
CA THR A 46 12.20 -17.91 -11.09
C THR A 46 12.78 -18.45 -9.78
N ASN A 47 12.37 -17.88 -8.64
CA ASN A 47 12.97 -18.16 -7.32
C ASN A 47 12.09 -19.03 -6.41
N GLY A 48 11.04 -19.66 -6.95
CA GLY A 48 10.11 -20.51 -6.19
C GLY A 48 9.08 -19.76 -5.34
N HIS A 49 8.97 -18.43 -5.48
CA HIS A 49 7.97 -17.58 -4.84
C HIS A 49 7.17 -16.81 -5.89
N MET A 50 5.93 -16.41 -5.57
CA MET A 50 5.03 -15.73 -6.52
C MET A 50 4.16 -14.71 -5.77
N HIS A 51 3.89 -13.55 -6.39
CA HIS A 51 2.82 -12.63 -5.94
C HIS A 51 1.44 -13.14 -6.38
N ALA A 52 1.04 -14.31 -5.89
CA ALA A 52 -0.21 -14.94 -6.30
C ALA A 52 -1.48 -14.21 -5.80
N CYS A 53 -1.35 -13.30 -4.83
CA CYS A 53 -2.42 -12.41 -4.33
C CYS A 53 -2.41 -11.01 -4.99
N GLY A 54 -1.45 -10.74 -5.89
CA GLY A 54 -1.39 -9.50 -6.65
C GLY A 54 -0.78 -8.29 -5.92
N HIS A 55 0.03 -8.53 -4.89
CA HIS A 55 0.73 -7.46 -4.13
C HIS A 55 1.70 -6.65 -5.02
N ASP A 56 2.25 -7.26 -6.07
CA ASP A 56 2.96 -6.55 -7.15
C ASP A 56 2.08 -5.51 -7.85
N GLY A 57 0.81 -5.85 -8.08
CA GLY A 57 -0.22 -4.94 -8.56
C GLY A 57 -0.56 -3.84 -7.55
N HIS A 58 -0.71 -4.17 -6.27
CA HIS A 58 -0.97 -3.17 -5.22
C HIS A 58 0.17 -2.16 -5.10
N ILE A 59 1.43 -2.62 -5.10
CA ILE A 59 2.62 -1.75 -5.13
C ILE A 59 2.56 -0.78 -6.30
N THR A 60 2.23 -1.28 -7.50
CA THR A 60 2.11 -0.45 -8.71
C THR A 60 0.99 0.58 -8.58
N MET A 61 -0.14 0.17 -8.00
CA MET A 61 -1.30 1.04 -7.72
C MET A 61 -1.02 2.11 -6.67
N ALA A 62 -0.01 1.95 -5.81
CA ALA A 62 0.39 2.96 -4.84
C ALA A 62 1.47 3.91 -5.37
N ILE A 63 2.49 3.37 -6.05
CA ILE A 63 3.61 4.16 -6.59
C ILE A 63 3.13 5.09 -7.71
N THR A 64 2.25 4.62 -8.60
CA THR A 64 1.80 5.41 -9.76
C THR A 64 1.05 6.69 -9.35
N PRO A 65 0.04 6.64 -8.46
CA PRO A 65 -0.54 7.86 -7.91
C PRO A 65 0.46 8.69 -7.12
N GLY A 66 1.39 8.07 -6.37
CA GLY A 66 2.45 8.80 -5.68
C GLY A 66 3.31 9.66 -6.61
N GLU A 67 3.68 9.14 -7.77
CA GLU A 67 4.40 9.87 -8.82
C GLU A 67 3.55 11.02 -9.37
N ILE A 68 2.31 10.74 -9.83
CA ILE A 68 1.40 11.75 -10.38
C ILE A 68 1.12 12.87 -9.38
N LEU A 69 0.80 12.52 -8.13
CA LEU A 69 0.51 13.49 -7.08
C LEU A 69 1.73 14.35 -6.74
N SER A 70 2.94 13.80 -6.86
CA SER A 70 4.18 14.55 -6.62
C SER A 70 4.38 15.67 -7.65
N GLU A 71 3.96 15.46 -8.90
CA GLU A 71 4.02 16.47 -9.97
C GLU A 71 3.04 17.63 -9.73
N MET A 72 1.95 17.38 -9.00
CA MET A 72 0.93 18.37 -8.66
C MET A 72 0.88 18.71 -7.16
N LYS A 73 1.99 18.50 -6.44
CA LYS A 73 2.06 18.67 -4.98
C LYS A 73 1.53 20.02 -4.47
N ASP A 74 1.68 21.11 -5.21
CA ASP A 74 1.25 22.45 -4.78
C ASP A 74 -0.28 22.60 -4.82
N GLN A 75 -0.95 21.75 -5.60
CA GLN A 75 -2.42 21.65 -5.67
C GLN A 75 -2.98 20.61 -4.69
N LEU A 76 -2.13 19.74 -4.16
CA LEU A 76 -2.53 18.72 -3.21
C LEU A 76 -2.87 19.36 -1.86
N ALA A 77 -4.08 19.06 -1.39
CA ALA A 77 -4.56 19.42 -0.08
C ALA A 77 -4.18 18.33 0.93
N GLY A 78 -3.32 18.68 1.88
CA GLY A 78 -2.93 17.80 2.99
C GLY A 78 -1.67 17.00 2.70
N THR A 79 -1.56 15.86 3.36
CA THR A 79 -0.39 14.97 3.22
C THR A 79 -0.89 13.56 2.93
N VAL A 80 -0.28 12.92 1.94
CA VAL A 80 -0.49 11.51 1.64
C VAL A 80 0.68 10.71 2.21
N ILE A 81 0.37 9.75 3.06
CA ILE A 81 1.30 8.78 3.61
C ILE A 81 1.07 7.49 2.82
N PHE A 82 2.15 6.90 2.29
CA PHE A 82 2.11 5.64 1.57
C PHE A 82 2.77 4.59 2.44
N VAL A 83 2.02 3.59 2.91
CA VAL A 83 2.49 2.53 3.79
C VAL A 83 2.64 1.23 2.99
N PHE A 84 3.88 0.79 2.82
CA PHE A 84 4.21 -0.47 2.19
C PHE A 84 4.38 -1.54 3.27
N GLN A 85 3.30 -2.29 3.52
CA GLN A 85 3.14 -3.27 4.59
C GLN A 85 3.72 -4.64 4.19
N PRO A 86 4.71 -5.18 4.94
CA PRO A 86 5.18 -6.55 4.73
C PRO A 86 4.30 -7.57 5.46
N ALA A 87 4.38 -8.84 5.11
CA ALA A 87 3.81 -9.95 5.89
C ALA A 87 2.28 -9.86 6.09
N GLU A 88 1.55 -9.42 5.05
CA GLU A 88 0.09 -9.46 5.04
C GLU A 88 -0.43 -10.89 5.01
N GLU A 89 0.21 -11.78 4.24
CA GLU A 89 -0.27 -13.15 3.98
C GLU A 89 -0.29 -14.02 5.25
N VAL A 90 0.42 -13.58 6.29
CA VAL A 90 0.47 -14.22 7.62
C VAL A 90 -0.23 -13.39 8.71
N VAL A 91 -0.87 -12.27 8.34
CA VAL A 91 -1.65 -11.36 9.20
C VAL A 91 -0.82 -10.78 10.36
N MET A 92 0.46 -10.50 10.10
CA MET A 92 1.39 -9.99 11.13
C MET A 92 1.94 -8.59 10.80
N GLY A 93 1.89 -8.19 9.54
CA GLY A 93 2.45 -6.94 9.03
C GLY A 93 1.96 -5.69 9.72
N ALA A 94 0.65 -5.46 9.61
CA ALA A 94 -0.03 -4.27 10.11
C ALA A 94 0.29 -4.03 11.59
N LEU A 95 0.06 -5.05 12.41
CA LEU A 95 0.25 -4.98 13.85
C LEU A 95 1.72 -4.70 14.20
N ALA A 96 2.66 -5.37 13.51
CA ALA A 96 4.09 -5.14 13.75
C ALA A 96 4.53 -3.70 13.37
N MET A 97 3.98 -3.12 12.30
CA MET A 97 4.27 -1.72 11.96
C MET A 97 3.65 -0.75 12.96
N ILE A 98 2.42 -1.02 13.41
CA ILE A 98 1.72 -0.22 14.44
C ILE A 98 2.50 -0.26 15.76
N ASP A 99 2.91 -1.45 16.22
CA ASP A 99 3.69 -1.64 17.44
C ASP A 99 5.07 -0.96 17.36
N ASP A 100 5.67 -0.88 16.18
CA ASP A 100 6.89 -0.12 15.93
C ASP A 100 6.65 1.42 15.85
N GLY A 101 5.41 1.87 16.05
CA GLY A 101 5.01 3.28 16.13
C GLY A 101 4.73 3.91 14.77
N LEU A 102 4.13 3.17 13.82
CA LEU A 102 3.73 3.70 12.51
C LEU A 102 2.94 5.01 12.65
N PHE A 103 1.83 4.98 13.38
CA PHE A 103 0.94 6.13 13.51
C PHE A 103 1.43 7.19 14.51
N ASP A 104 2.36 6.83 15.42
CA ASP A 104 3.03 7.81 16.27
C ASP A 104 3.99 8.69 15.45
N ARG A 105 4.66 8.11 14.46
CA ARG A 105 5.63 8.79 13.59
C ARG A 105 4.96 9.46 12.40
N TYR A 106 3.89 8.86 11.89
CA TYR A 106 3.16 9.26 10.69
C TYR A 106 1.67 9.29 11.00
N PRO A 107 1.19 10.32 11.71
CA PRO A 107 -0.22 10.41 12.08
C PRO A 107 -1.08 10.54 10.82
N ALA A 108 -2.12 9.72 10.72
CA ALA A 108 -3.08 9.70 9.64
C ALA A 108 -4.50 9.89 10.21
N ASP A 109 -5.29 10.76 9.58
CA ASP A 109 -6.68 10.95 9.96
C ASP A 109 -7.57 9.84 9.36
N ARG A 110 -7.17 9.29 8.22
CA ARG A 110 -7.87 8.21 7.49
C ARG A 110 -6.86 7.25 6.89
N VAL A 111 -7.22 5.97 6.83
CA VAL A 111 -6.44 4.92 6.15
C VAL A 111 -7.31 4.35 5.04
N LEU A 112 -6.76 4.30 3.83
CA LEU A 112 -7.33 3.65 2.67
C LEU A 112 -6.51 2.38 2.41
N GLY A 113 -7.19 1.30 2.04
CA GLY A 113 -6.57 0.06 1.58
C GLY A 113 -7.27 -0.38 0.31
N THR A 114 -6.53 -0.95 -0.63
CA THR A 114 -7.09 -1.48 -1.87
C THR A 114 -6.61 -2.89 -2.11
N HIS A 115 -7.48 -3.74 -2.66
CA HIS A 115 -7.13 -5.11 -3.01
C HIS A 115 -7.65 -5.43 -4.41
N LEU A 116 -6.76 -5.95 -5.26
CA LEU A 116 -7.15 -6.51 -6.56
C LEU A 116 -7.98 -7.78 -6.35
N TRP A 117 -9.16 -7.84 -6.97
CA TRP A 117 -10.04 -9.00 -6.85
C TRP A 117 -10.30 -9.62 -8.21
N ASN A 118 -9.70 -10.78 -8.47
CA ASN A 118 -9.73 -11.43 -9.79
C ASN A 118 -11.15 -11.88 -10.23
N GLN A 119 -12.10 -12.01 -9.30
CA GLN A 119 -13.50 -12.34 -9.60
C GLN A 119 -14.37 -11.13 -9.95
N ILE A 120 -13.88 -9.90 -9.73
CA ILE A 120 -14.62 -8.68 -10.04
C ILE A 120 -14.24 -8.21 -11.46
N PRO A 121 -15.21 -7.81 -12.31
CA PRO A 121 -14.90 -7.30 -13.64
C PRO A 121 -13.97 -6.09 -13.60
N LYS A 122 -13.03 -6.03 -14.55
CA LYS A 122 -12.17 -4.86 -14.72
C LYS A 122 -13.00 -3.57 -14.82
N GLY A 123 -12.56 -2.53 -14.11
CA GLY A 123 -13.23 -1.23 -14.07
C GLY A 123 -14.37 -1.14 -13.08
N SER A 124 -14.62 -2.21 -12.31
CA SER A 124 -15.54 -2.19 -11.16
C SER A 124 -14.78 -1.98 -9.86
N TYR A 125 -15.40 -1.28 -8.91
CA TYR A 125 -14.87 -1.04 -7.58
C TYR A 125 -15.90 -1.49 -6.55
N TRP A 126 -15.44 -2.17 -5.50
CA TRP A 126 -16.24 -2.50 -4.35
C TRP A 126 -15.70 -1.73 -3.14
N CYS A 127 -16.54 -0.94 -2.49
CA CYS A 127 -16.17 -0.14 -1.32
C CYS A 127 -16.85 -0.74 -0.09
N GLU A 128 -16.05 -1.06 0.91
CA GLU A 128 -16.51 -1.31 2.26
C GLU A 128 -15.85 -0.30 3.19
N SER A 129 -16.66 0.25 4.10
CA SER A 129 -16.18 1.17 5.11
C SER A 129 -16.36 0.56 6.48
N PHE A 130 -15.24 0.26 7.13
CA PHE A 130 -15.24 -0.06 8.54
C PHE A 130 -15.49 1.27 9.30
N ASN A 131 -16.71 1.44 9.83
CA ASN A 131 -17.26 2.66 10.45
C ASN A 131 -17.86 3.73 9.53
N GLY A 132 -18.35 3.39 8.33
CA GLY A 132 -19.39 4.18 7.65
C GLY A 132 -18.91 5.41 6.84
N PHE A 133 -17.65 5.44 6.42
CA PHE A 133 -17.16 6.38 5.41
C PHE A 133 -16.70 5.64 4.14
N CYS A 134 -17.59 5.51 3.16
CA CYS A 134 -17.23 5.72 1.76
C CYS A 134 -17.53 7.21 1.47
#